data_AF-A0A3D5VGC4-F1
#
_entry.id   AF-A0A3D5VGC4-F1
#
_cell.length_a   1.000
_cell.length_b   1.000
_cell.length_c   1.000
_cell.angle_alpha   90.00
_cell.angle_beta   90.00
_cell.angle_gamma   90.00
#
_symmetry.space_group_name_H-M   'P 1'
#
loop_
_entity.id
_entity.type
_entity.pdbx_description
1 polymer ?
#
loop_
_entity_poly.entity_id
_entity_poly.type
_entity_poly.pdbx_seq_one_letter_code
_entity_poly.pdbx_strand_id
1 'polypeptide(L)'
;LGLPVPFYSLSTFRAAAYATLPLLCRLPIGFLYPLGEKQEIARPRFEQFYRRAEIIAGDFHFMRYRLPSDLSGKDVITSTLTARDVQELKERGVRWLVTPGPSFSGRSFGSNVLEAICVALQEQHGGANPELYPDLLHHIGWEPRIEKLN
;
A
#
# COMPACT_ATOMS: atom_id res chain seq x y z
N LEU A 1 0.16 -6.75 15.34
CA LEU A 1 -0.80 -7.00 16.45
C LEU A 1 -1.76 -8.17 16.21
N GLY A 2 -2.25 -8.39 14.99
CA GLY A 2 -3.00 -9.62 14.69
C GLY A 2 -4.40 -9.71 15.32
N LEU A 3 -4.94 -8.60 15.82
CA LEU A 3 -6.28 -8.53 16.38
C LEU A 3 -7.32 -8.46 15.25
N PRO A 4 -8.42 -9.25 15.29
CA PRO A 4 -9.47 -9.22 14.28
C PRO A 4 -10.47 -8.07 14.51
N VAL A 5 -10.00 -6.89 14.90
CA VAL A 5 -10.84 -5.72 15.22
C VAL A 5 -10.57 -4.63 14.19
N PRO A 6 -11.44 -4.44 13.18
CA PRO A 6 -11.28 -3.38 12.19
C PRO A 6 -11.67 -2.02 12.78
N PHE A 7 -11.12 -0.96 12.21
CA PHE A 7 -11.55 0.41 12.47
C PHE A 7 -12.47 0.89 11.36
N TYR A 8 -13.63 1.44 11.74
CA TYR A 8 -14.60 2.03 10.80
C TYR A 8 -14.60 3.57 10.82
N SER A 9 -13.77 4.18 11.67
CA SER A 9 -13.60 5.64 11.71
C SER A 9 -12.15 6.01 12.03
N LEU A 10 -11.70 7.13 11.46
CA LEU A 10 -10.39 7.70 11.75
C LEU A 10 -10.28 8.13 13.22
N SER A 11 -11.37 8.61 13.82
CA SER A 11 -11.41 9.02 15.22
C SER A 11 -11.13 7.86 16.17
N THR A 12 -11.76 6.70 15.95
CA THR A 12 -11.53 5.49 16.76
C THR A 12 -10.11 4.96 16.57
N PHE A 13 -9.61 4.96 15.32
CA PHE A 13 -8.23 4.58 15.03
C PHE A 13 -7.24 5.49 15.77
N ARG A 14 -7.46 6.81 15.71
CA ARG A 14 -6.61 7.82 16.37
C ARG A 14 -6.62 7.69 17.89
N ALA A 15 -7.78 7.45 18.49
CA ALA A 15 -7.89 7.21 19.93
C ALA A 15 -7.12 5.95 20.36
N ALA A 16 -7.27 4.85 19.62
CA ALA A 16 -6.52 3.62 19.88
C ALA A 16 -5.00 3.84 19.70
N ALA A 17 -4.59 4.61 18.69
CA ALA A 17 -3.19 4.96 18.47
C ALA A 17 -2.62 5.75 19.66
N TYR A 18 -3.29 6.80 20.14
CA TYR A 18 -2.82 7.57 21.30
C TYR A 18 -2.70 6.72 22.57
N ALA A 19 -3.62 5.79 22.78
CA ALA A 19 -3.58 4.89 23.93
C ALA A 19 -2.44 3.85 23.86
N THR A 20 -2.07 3.41 22.66
CA THR A 20 -1.16 2.26 22.47
C THR A 20 0.25 2.64 22.03
N LEU A 21 0.43 3.71 21.26
CA LEU A 21 1.72 4.14 20.69
C LEU A 21 2.84 4.33 21.74
N PRO A 22 2.61 4.91 22.93
CA PRO A 22 3.68 5.07 23.94
C PRO A 22 4.38 3.76 24.30
N LEU A 23 3.66 2.64 24.23
CA LEU A 23 4.21 1.30 24.44
C LEU A 23 4.72 0.69 23.13
N LEU A 24 3.92 0.74 22.06
CA LEU A 24 4.26 0.10 20.79
C LEU A 24 5.57 0.63 20.20
N CYS A 25 5.84 1.94 20.31
CA CYS A 25 7.08 2.56 19.81
C CYS A 25 8.36 2.08 20.54
N ARG A 26 8.22 1.38 21.67
CA ARG A 26 9.35 0.81 22.42
C ARG A 26 9.62 -0.65 22.06
N LEU A 27 8.73 -1.29 21.31
CA LEU A 27 8.89 -2.69 20.90
C LEU A 27 9.83 -2.78 19.69
N PRO A 28 10.62 -3.88 19.57
CA PRO A 28 11.36 -4.13 18.35
C PRO A 28 10.40 -4.23 17.15
N ILE A 29 10.78 -3.62 16.03
CA ILE A 29 9.92 -3.50 14.84
C ILE A 29 9.38 -4.85 14.33
N GLY A 30 10.14 -5.93 14.50
CA GLY A 30 9.74 -7.29 14.12
C GLY A 30 8.50 -7.85 14.84
N PHE A 31 8.09 -7.27 15.98
CA PHE A 31 6.83 -7.61 16.66
C PHE A 31 5.62 -6.92 16.02
N LEU A 32 5.85 -5.76 15.40
CA LEU A 32 4.81 -4.94 14.81
C LEU A 32 4.63 -5.26 13.33
N TYR A 33 5.75 -5.55 12.65
CA TYR A 33 5.85 -5.66 11.21
C TYR A 33 6.61 -6.94 10.82
N PRO A 34 6.14 -7.73 9.84
CA PRO A 34 6.88 -8.89 9.36
C PRO A 34 8.16 -8.43 8.65
N LEU A 35 9.31 -9.02 8.97
CA LEU A 35 10.60 -8.65 8.37
C LEU A 35 11.24 -9.84 7.63
N GLY A 36 12.03 -9.54 6.61
CA GLY A 36 12.79 -10.51 5.82
C GLY A 36 11.92 -11.58 5.16
N GLU A 37 12.39 -12.82 5.17
CA GLU A 37 11.75 -13.99 4.53
C GLU A 37 10.34 -14.29 5.06
N LYS A 38 9.99 -13.83 6.26
CA LYS A 38 8.63 -14.00 6.80
C LYS A 38 7.56 -13.32 5.93
N GLN A 39 7.95 -12.40 5.06
CA GLN A 39 7.07 -11.68 4.14
C GLN A 39 6.76 -12.51 2.87
N GLU A 40 7.60 -13.50 2.53
CA GLU A 40 7.43 -14.34 1.34
C GLU A 40 6.47 -15.53 1.57
N ILE A 41 6.21 -15.87 2.83
CA ILE A 41 5.37 -17.03 3.18
C ILE A 41 3.92 -16.56 3.35
N ALA A 42 3.04 -16.96 2.42
CA ALA A 42 1.61 -16.72 2.52
C ALA A 42 1.04 -17.39 3.78
N ARG A 43 0.41 -16.59 4.65
CA ARG A 43 -0.36 -17.04 5.82
C ARG A 43 -1.71 -16.31 5.83
N PRO A 44 -2.66 -16.76 4.98
CA PRO A 44 -3.99 -16.17 4.92
C PRO A 44 -4.60 -16.04 6.30
N ARG A 45 -5.11 -14.85 6.59
CA ARG A 45 -5.80 -14.51 7.83
C ARG A 45 -6.74 -13.38 7.50
N PHE A 46 -7.77 -13.18 8.31
CA PHE A 46 -8.70 -12.06 8.14
C PHE A 46 -9.56 -12.16 6.86
N GLU A 47 -9.72 -13.35 6.30
CA GLU A 47 -10.47 -13.61 5.05
C GLU A 47 -11.88 -13.01 5.06
N GLN A 48 -12.56 -13.02 6.21
CA GLN A 48 -13.88 -12.40 6.36
C GLN A 48 -13.90 -10.91 5.97
N PHE A 49 -12.81 -10.18 6.21
CA PHE A 49 -12.70 -8.77 5.87
C PHE A 49 -12.40 -8.60 4.37
N TYR A 50 -11.50 -9.41 3.81
CA TYR A 50 -11.23 -9.43 2.37
C TYR A 50 -12.48 -9.79 1.55
N ARG A 51 -13.28 -10.75 2.01
CA ARG A 51 -14.53 -11.15 1.34
C ARG A 51 -15.55 -10.02 1.29
N ARG A 52 -15.68 -9.27 2.40
CA ARG A 52 -16.62 -8.14 2.53
C ARG A 52 -16.16 -6.88 1.79
N ALA A 53 -14.85 -6.65 1.69
CA ALA A 53 -14.31 -5.48 1.02
C ALA A 53 -14.53 -5.56 -0.49
N GLU A 54 -14.95 -4.47 -1.13
CA GLU A 54 -14.93 -4.35 -2.60
C GLU A 54 -13.58 -3.84 -3.09
N ILE A 55 -12.97 -2.95 -2.31
CA ILE A 55 -11.66 -2.34 -2.55
C ILE A 55 -10.70 -2.78 -1.45
N ILE A 56 -9.52 -3.26 -1.84
CA ILE A 56 -8.41 -3.62 -0.95
C ILE A 56 -7.30 -2.60 -1.15
N ALA A 57 -6.93 -1.89 -0.10
CA ALA A 57 -5.89 -0.86 -0.18
C ALA A 57 -4.80 -1.06 0.87
N GLY A 58 -3.53 -0.86 0.48
CA GLY A 58 -2.39 -0.92 1.38
C GLY A 58 -1.07 -1.16 0.67
N ASP A 59 0.01 -1.35 1.42
CA ASP A 59 1.30 -1.75 0.88
C ASP A 59 1.27 -3.22 0.43
N PHE A 60 1.70 -3.52 -0.80
CA PHE A 60 1.59 -4.87 -1.35
C PHE A 60 2.37 -5.86 -0.51
N HIS A 61 3.59 -5.50 -0.13
CA HIS A 61 4.52 -6.37 0.58
C HIS A 61 3.97 -6.76 1.95
N PHE A 62 3.29 -5.82 2.63
CA PHE A 62 2.58 -6.10 3.87
C PHE A 62 1.32 -6.96 3.68
N MET A 63 0.50 -6.65 2.67
CA MET A 63 -0.77 -7.33 2.44
C MET A 63 -0.58 -8.75 1.89
N ARG A 64 0.42 -8.96 1.03
CA ARG A 64 0.72 -10.24 0.35
C ARG A 64 0.78 -11.42 1.31
N TYR A 65 1.35 -11.19 2.49
CA TYR A 65 1.42 -12.17 3.59
C TYR A 65 0.05 -12.73 4.00
N ARG A 66 -1.05 -11.97 3.87
CA ARG A 66 -2.40 -12.35 4.31
C ARG A 66 -3.44 -12.45 3.19
N LEU A 67 -3.07 -12.16 1.94
CA LEU A 67 -4.02 -12.17 0.84
C LEU A 67 -4.63 -13.57 0.66
N PRO A 68 -5.97 -13.69 0.57
CA PRO A 68 -6.63 -14.95 0.21
C PRO A 68 -6.29 -15.33 -1.24
N SER A 69 -6.42 -16.62 -1.56
CA SER A 69 -6.16 -17.15 -2.90
C SER A 69 -7.17 -16.68 -3.95
N ASP A 70 -8.38 -16.32 -3.51
CA ASP A 70 -9.45 -15.80 -4.37
C ASP A 70 -9.76 -14.34 -4.02
N LEU A 71 -9.55 -13.49 -5.01
CA LEU A 71 -9.82 -12.04 -5.02
C LEU A 71 -10.73 -11.68 -6.21
N SER A 72 -11.52 -12.63 -6.69
CA SER A 72 -12.43 -12.45 -7.82
C SER A 72 -13.32 -11.23 -7.64
N GLY A 73 -13.28 -10.32 -8.61
CA GLY A 73 -14.11 -9.12 -8.64
C GLY A 73 -13.68 -8.00 -7.68
N LYS A 74 -12.54 -8.14 -6.99
CA LYS A 74 -11.98 -7.12 -6.09
C LYS A 74 -11.13 -6.12 -6.84
N ASP A 75 -11.16 -4.86 -6.40
CA ASP A 75 -10.25 -3.83 -6.87
C ASP A 75 -9.13 -3.63 -5.85
N VAL A 76 -7.88 -3.54 -6.31
CA VAL A 76 -6.69 -3.44 -5.46
C VAL A 76 -5.97 -2.13 -5.71
N ILE A 77 -5.80 -1.33 -4.66
CA ILE A 77 -5.01 -0.10 -4.67
C ILE A 77 -3.74 -0.35 -3.85
N THR A 78 -2.59 -0.39 -4.49
CA THR A 78 -1.36 -0.81 -3.82
C THR A 78 -0.10 -0.16 -4.40
N SER A 79 1.03 -0.33 -3.74
CA SER A 79 2.34 0.19 -4.15
C SER A 79 3.40 -0.91 -4.14
N THR A 80 4.58 -0.57 -4.67
CA THR A 80 5.79 -1.41 -4.55
C THR A 80 5.68 -2.76 -5.27
N LEU A 81 5.02 -2.80 -6.43
CA LEU A 81 4.81 -4.01 -7.22
C LEU A 81 5.94 -4.28 -8.20
N THR A 82 6.25 -5.56 -8.40
CA THR A 82 6.99 -6.08 -9.55
C THR A 82 6.03 -6.67 -10.60
N ALA A 83 6.54 -6.98 -11.80
CA ALA A 83 5.76 -7.66 -12.83
C ALA A 83 5.22 -9.04 -12.37
N ARG A 84 5.99 -9.75 -11.53
CA ARG A 84 5.56 -11.04 -10.94
C ARG A 84 4.37 -10.85 -10.00
N ASP A 85 4.37 -9.77 -9.22
CA ASP A 85 3.29 -9.47 -8.28
C ASP A 85 1.99 -9.12 -9.00
N VAL A 86 2.10 -8.40 -10.12
CA VAL A 86 0.94 -8.12 -10.99
C VAL A 86 0.35 -9.42 -11.54
N GLN A 87 1.20 -10.35 -11.98
CA GLN A 87 0.76 -11.66 -12.44
C GLN A 87 0.09 -12.47 -11.31
N GLU A 88 0.66 -12.45 -10.10
CA GLU A 88 0.08 -13.09 -8.93
C GLU A 88 -1.32 -12.53 -8.60
N LEU A 89 -1.51 -11.20 -8.67
CA LEU A 89 -2.82 -10.55 -8.47
C LEU A 89 -3.82 -10.93 -9.57
N LYS A 90 -3.36 -11.03 -10.82
CA LYS A 90 -4.19 -11.47 -11.95
C LYS A 90 -4.66 -12.91 -11.77
N GLU A 91 -3.77 -13.82 -11.39
CA GLU A 91 -4.08 -15.23 -11.11
C GLU A 91 -5.09 -15.40 -9.96
N ARG A 92 -5.06 -14.51 -8.97
CA ARG A 92 -6.03 -14.47 -7.87
C ARG A 92 -7.39 -13.88 -8.27
N GLY A 93 -7.57 -13.40 -9.51
CA GLY A 93 -8.86 -12.90 -10.00
C GLY A 93 -9.15 -11.41 -9.72
N VAL A 94 -8.14 -10.62 -9.35
CA VAL A 94 -8.30 -9.17 -9.16
C VAL A 94 -8.86 -8.53 -10.43
N ARG A 95 -9.83 -7.63 -10.29
CA ARG A 95 -10.50 -6.95 -11.41
C ARG A 95 -9.70 -5.73 -11.87
N TRP A 96 -9.49 -4.78 -10.96
CA TRP A 96 -8.70 -3.57 -11.21
C TRP A 96 -7.48 -3.51 -10.30
N LEU A 97 -6.35 -3.12 -10.85
CA LEU A 97 -5.14 -2.74 -10.13
C LEU A 97 -4.90 -1.25 -10.30
N VAL A 98 -4.71 -0.55 -9.18
CA VAL A 98 -4.36 0.87 -9.13
C VAL A 98 -3.07 1.05 -8.35
N THR A 99 -2.11 1.81 -8.89
CA THR A 99 -0.88 2.21 -8.16
C THR A 99 -0.71 3.72 -8.15
N PRO A 100 -0.16 4.32 -7.06
CA PRO A 100 -0.09 5.78 -6.90
C PRO A 100 0.80 6.49 -7.92
N GLY A 101 1.67 5.77 -8.62
CA GLY A 101 2.45 6.28 -9.74
C GLY A 101 2.64 5.23 -10.83
N PRO A 102 3.40 5.56 -11.87
CA PRO A 102 3.57 4.70 -13.04
C PRO A 102 4.47 3.49 -12.75
N SER A 103 4.53 2.59 -13.72
CA SER A 103 5.48 1.47 -13.72
C SER A 103 6.78 1.90 -14.38
N PHE A 104 7.86 1.91 -13.62
CA PHE A 104 9.21 2.16 -14.10
C PHE A 104 9.88 0.83 -14.40
N SER A 105 9.97 0.47 -15.69
CA SER A 105 10.58 -0.80 -16.14
C SER A 105 10.00 -2.04 -15.47
N GLY A 106 8.67 -2.06 -15.27
CA GLY A 106 7.97 -3.19 -14.64
C GLY A 106 7.93 -3.14 -13.11
N ARG A 107 8.39 -2.06 -12.48
CA ARG A 107 8.35 -1.86 -11.04
C ARG A 107 7.63 -0.55 -10.66
N SER A 108 6.74 -0.60 -9.68
CA SER A 108 6.23 0.62 -9.04
C SER A 108 7.02 0.93 -7.77
N PHE A 109 7.23 2.21 -7.49
CA PHE A 109 7.88 2.67 -6.27
C PHE A 109 6.83 3.09 -5.23
N GLY A 110 7.24 3.15 -3.96
CA GLY A 110 6.41 3.69 -2.89
C GLY A 110 6.22 5.20 -3.06
N SER A 111 5.13 5.74 -2.49
CA SER A 111 4.83 7.18 -2.56
C SER A 111 5.95 8.05 -1.97
N ASN A 112 6.69 7.55 -0.98
CA ASN A 112 7.85 8.23 -0.40
C ASN A 112 8.93 8.57 -1.44
N VAL A 113 9.14 7.70 -2.44
CA VAL A 113 10.12 7.96 -3.52
C VAL A 113 9.59 9.02 -4.48
N LEU A 114 8.30 8.96 -4.84
CA LEU A 114 7.66 9.95 -5.70
C LEU A 114 7.66 11.34 -5.04
N GLU A 115 7.34 11.40 -3.75
CA GLU A 115 7.39 12.63 -2.95
C GLU A 115 8.82 13.18 -2.87
N ALA A 116 9.83 12.33 -2.63
CA ALA A 116 11.23 12.76 -2.59
C ALA A 116 11.68 13.37 -3.92
N ILE A 117 11.21 12.83 -5.05
CA ILE A 117 11.48 13.37 -6.39
C ILE A 117 10.80 14.73 -6.57
N CYS A 118 9.56 14.88 -6.11
CA CYS A 118 8.87 16.18 -6.12
C CYS A 118 9.64 17.22 -5.30
N VAL A 119 10.11 16.86 -4.10
CA VAL A 119 10.94 17.73 -3.26
C VAL A 119 12.23 18.13 -3.95
N ALA A 120 12.92 17.16 -4.57
CA ALA A 120 14.17 17.42 -5.28
C ALA A 120 14.00 18.36 -6.47
N LEU A 121 12.88 18.23 -7.21
CA LEU A 121 12.59 19.04 -8.39
C LEU A 121 12.05 20.44 -8.08
N GLN A 122 11.53 20.68 -6.87
CA GLN A 122 11.05 22.01 -6.49
C GLN A 122 12.18 23.04 -6.36
N GLU A 123 13.43 22.63 -6.13
CA GLU A 123 14.60 23.51 -5.90
C GLU A 123 14.36 24.63 -4.85
N GLN A 124 13.30 24.51 -4.04
CA GLN A 124 12.86 25.57 -3.13
C GLN A 124 13.70 25.58 -1.84
N HIS A 125 14.28 26.74 -1.55
CA HIS A 125 14.92 27.03 -0.28
C HIS A 125 13.84 27.33 0.77
N GLY A 126 13.29 26.29 1.40
CA GLY A 126 12.22 26.45 2.39
C GLY A 126 11.54 25.17 2.88
N GLY A 127 11.80 24.04 2.21
CA GLY A 127 11.21 22.74 2.55
C GLY A 127 10.20 22.26 1.50
N ALA A 128 9.60 21.11 1.75
CA ALA A 128 8.64 20.49 0.86
C ALA A 128 7.30 21.25 0.85
N ASN A 129 6.75 21.56 -0.32
CA ASN A 129 5.37 22.00 -0.47
C ASN A 129 4.53 20.93 -1.22
N PRO A 130 3.76 20.08 -0.49
CA PRO A 130 2.94 19.03 -1.09
C PRO A 130 1.83 19.52 -2.01
N GLU A 131 1.37 20.76 -1.86
CA GLU A 131 0.32 21.33 -2.73
C GLU A 131 0.79 21.45 -4.19
N LEU A 132 2.10 21.53 -4.43
CA LEU A 132 2.69 21.61 -5.76
C LEU A 132 2.93 20.23 -6.40
N TYR A 133 2.79 19.13 -5.66
CA TYR A 133 3.11 17.79 -6.17
C TYR A 133 2.22 17.35 -7.33
N PRO A 134 0.88 17.55 -7.30
CA PRO A 134 0.01 17.10 -8.40
C PRO A 134 0.39 17.75 -9.73
N ASP A 135 0.63 19.07 -9.73
CA ASP A 135 1.03 19.80 -10.94
C ASP A 135 2.39 19.31 -11.44
N LEU A 136 3.36 19.12 -10.54
CA LEU A 136 4.69 18.66 -10.91
C LEU A 136 4.68 17.24 -11.51
N LEU A 137 3.94 16.32 -10.89
CA LEU A 137 3.75 14.95 -11.39
C LEU A 137 3.07 14.95 -12.76
N HIS A 138 2.05 15.80 -12.94
CA HIS A 138 1.37 15.95 -14.23
C HIS A 138 2.33 16.49 -15.31
N HIS A 139 3.18 17.46 -15.00
CA HIS A 139 4.16 18.03 -15.95
C HIS A 139 5.21 16.99 -16.42
N ILE A 140 5.63 16.09 -15.54
CA ILE A 140 6.57 15.00 -15.91
C ILE A 140 5.86 13.76 -16.46
N GLY A 141 4.53 13.82 -16.66
CA GLY A 141 3.72 12.74 -17.21
C GLY A 141 3.60 11.52 -16.30
N TRP A 142 3.74 11.70 -14.99
CA TRP A 142 3.63 10.63 -14.00
C TRP A 142 2.23 10.59 -13.43
N GLU A 143 1.45 9.64 -13.91
CA GLU A 143 0.08 9.42 -13.48
C GLU A 143 -0.05 8.11 -12.69
N PRO A 144 -1.11 7.98 -11.86
CA PRO A 144 -1.48 6.70 -11.30
C PRO A 144 -1.69 5.66 -12.39
N ARG A 145 -1.13 4.46 -12.22
CA ARG A 145 -1.45 3.32 -13.10
C ARG A 145 -2.84 2.83 -12.76
N ILE A 146 -3.70 2.69 -13.76
CA ILE A 146 -5.00 2.03 -13.63
C ILE A 146 -5.05 0.93 -14.68
N GLU A 147 -5.13 -0.33 -14.23
CA GLU A 147 -5.06 -1.49 -15.11
C GLU A 147 -6.15 -2.50 -14.79
N LYS A 148 -6.88 -2.94 -15.81
CA LYS A 148 -7.82 -4.05 -15.70
C LYS A 148 -7.06 -5.37 -15.85
N LEU A 149 -7.07 -6.21 -14.81
CA LEU A 149 -6.38 -7.50 -14.82
C LEU A 149 -7.29 -8.64 -15.31
N ASN A 150 -8.58 -8.62 -14.93
CA ASN A 150 -9.62 -9.59 -15.32
C ASN A 150 -10.94 -8.87 -15.66
#